data_AF-H3H892-F1
#
_entry.id   AF-H3H892-F1
#
_cell.length_a   1.000
_cell.length_b   1.000
_cell.length_c   1.000
_cell.angle_alpha   90.00
_cell.angle_beta   90.00
_cell.angle_gamma   90.00
#
_symmetry.space_group_name_H-M   'P 1'
#
loop_
_entity.id
_entity.type
_entity.pdbx_description
1 polymer ?
#
loop_
_entity_poly.entity_id
_entity_poly.type
_entity_poly.pdbx_seq_one_letter_code
_entity_poly.pdbx_strand_id
1 'polypeptide(L)'
;MVHSPSRAGPPATPAPVPPSEVSSMPGRARASARSHSPSPATPLLDLARLAGYDSSNLAAGEFAGLAEIRRVLAEHEESQKQRDAALASLVSLLLTSAPLPDDASLRQSILGANSLADILVAVRQDVAPLPDTASEVADLRTKLAKSERVAAARLKRMESAIAESANTQHRLDTATRETAKWRAASLRTTELVESFNKTILQLKAQAKVDLQLESERTQAAERTIQGLNAELAAREQTIDQLGRQLVEANAAQTVLRGVATKYFRDAQEAAVLACSGGDYALANAKRTISRQAERSLHLLELTCLGWIHGIFI
;
A
#
# COMPACT_ATOMS: atom_id res chain seq x y z
N MET A 1 -14.45 59.67 -0.13
CA MET A 1 -14.16 58.27 -0.51
C MET A 1 -12.79 57.92 0.03
N VAL A 2 -12.71 57.05 1.04
CA VAL A 2 -11.78 55.90 1.18
C VAL A 2 -12.20 55.22 2.49
N HIS A 3 -12.50 53.93 2.38
CA HIS A 3 -13.13 53.11 3.40
C HIS A 3 -12.14 52.65 4.48
N SER A 4 -12.61 52.59 5.73
CA SER A 4 -11.98 51.84 6.82
C SER A 4 -12.10 50.33 6.58
N PRO A 5 -11.04 49.51 6.75
CA PRO A 5 -11.19 48.06 6.74
C PRO A 5 -11.69 47.57 8.10
N SER A 6 -12.81 46.85 8.08
CA SER A 6 -13.34 46.13 9.24
C SER A 6 -12.44 44.95 9.61
N ARG A 7 -12.22 44.83 10.93
CA ARG A 7 -11.52 43.74 11.61
C ARG A 7 -12.34 42.45 11.51
N ALA A 8 -11.86 41.48 10.74
CA ALA A 8 -12.41 40.13 10.71
C ALA A 8 -11.92 39.35 11.95
N GLY A 9 -12.87 38.81 12.73
CA GLY A 9 -12.61 37.90 13.85
C GLY A 9 -12.26 36.47 13.39
N PRO A 10 -11.74 35.63 14.30
CA PRO A 10 -11.31 34.27 13.98
C PRO A 10 -12.50 33.33 13.71
N PRO A 11 -12.30 32.24 12.94
CA PRO A 11 -13.37 31.30 12.64
C PRO A 11 -13.78 30.48 13.87
N ALA A 12 -15.09 30.26 14.00
CA ALA A 12 -15.72 29.49 15.07
C ALA A 12 -15.33 28.00 15.02
N THR A 13 -15.09 27.44 16.19
CA THR A 13 -14.85 26.02 16.48
C THR A 13 -16.15 25.21 16.27
N PRO A 14 -16.14 24.03 15.62
CA PRO A 14 -17.30 23.15 15.63
C PRO A 14 -17.47 22.49 17.01
N ALA A 15 -18.69 22.55 17.55
CA ALA A 15 -19.10 21.88 18.78
C ALA A 15 -19.23 20.35 18.61
N PRO A 16 -19.10 19.56 19.69
CA PRO A 16 -18.97 18.10 19.63
C PRO A 16 -20.33 17.39 19.45
N VAL A 17 -20.32 16.32 18.65
CA VAL A 17 -21.45 15.39 18.50
C VAL A 17 -21.36 14.32 19.60
N PRO A 18 -22.45 13.99 20.32
CA PRO A 18 -22.43 13.01 21.40
C PRO A 18 -22.38 11.56 20.86
N PRO A 19 -21.57 10.65 21.45
CA PRO A 19 -21.66 9.22 21.14
C PRO A 19 -22.80 8.58 21.94
N SER A 20 -23.72 7.93 21.24
CA SER A 20 -24.66 6.99 21.85
C SER A 20 -23.94 5.70 22.25
N GLU A 21 -24.32 5.20 23.43
CA GLU A 21 -23.68 4.16 24.20
C GLU A 21 -23.94 2.72 23.70
N VAL A 22 -22.86 1.92 23.79
CA VAL A 22 -22.77 0.58 24.37
C VAL A 22 -23.49 -0.60 23.69
N SER A 23 -22.69 -1.56 23.21
CA SER A 23 -22.91 -2.96 23.57
C SER A 23 -21.60 -3.75 23.56
N SER A 24 -21.30 -4.30 24.73
CA SER A 24 -20.14 -5.10 25.09
C SER A 24 -19.92 -6.34 24.21
N MET A 25 -18.67 -6.59 23.84
CA MET A 25 -18.20 -7.91 23.40
C MET A 25 -17.51 -8.62 24.59
N PRO A 26 -17.99 -9.79 25.04
CA PRO A 26 -17.21 -10.70 25.85
C PRO A 26 -16.59 -11.80 24.98
N GLY A 27 -15.46 -12.34 25.45
CA GLY A 27 -15.19 -13.77 25.29
C GLY A 27 -14.29 -14.19 24.13
N ARG A 28 -12.99 -14.21 24.42
CA ARG A 28 -12.03 -15.14 23.83
C ARG A 28 -12.51 -16.58 24.07
N ALA A 29 -13.08 -17.23 23.05
CA ALA A 29 -13.28 -18.68 23.03
C ALA A 29 -12.46 -19.28 21.88
N ARG A 30 -11.44 -20.04 22.28
CA ARG A 30 -10.55 -20.84 21.45
C ARG A 30 -11.36 -21.99 20.84
N ALA A 31 -11.62 -21.97 19.54
CA ALA A 31 -12.08 -23.14 18.80
C ALA A 31 -10.95 -23.60 17.86
N SER A 32 -10.30 -24.67 18.29
CA SER A 32 -9.34 -25.48 17.54
C SER A 32 -10.00 -26.05 16.29
N ALA A 33 -9.88 -25.37 15.14
CA ALA A 33 -10.19 -25.98 13.85
C ALA A 33 -8.96 -26.74 13.38
N ARG A 34 -8.97 -28.06 13.58
CA ARG A 34 -8.07 -29.02 12.93
C ARG A 34 -8.03 -28.68 11.43
N SER A 35 -6.85 -28.34 10.94
CA SER A 35 -6.55 -28.29 9.52
C SER A 35 -6.69 -29.70 8.95
N HIS A 36 -7.85 -30.01 8.39
CA HIS A 36 -7.94 -31.11 7.43
C HIS A 36 -7.34 -30.60 6.13
N SER A 37 -6.07 -30.95 5.90
CA SER A 37 -5.44 -30.90 4.59
C SER A 37 -6.29 -31.72 3.61
N PRO A 38 -6.79 -31.15 2.50
CA PRO A 38 -7.33 -31.97 1.43
C PRO A 38 -6.16 -32.69 0.78
N SER A 39 -6.12 -34.00 0.94
CA SER A 39 -5.19 -34.88 0.23
C SER A 39 -5.38 -34.68 -1.30
N PRO A 40 -4.30 -34.71 -2.12
CA PRO A 40 -4.40 -34.53 -3.55
C PRO A 40 -4.81 -35.86 -4.18
N ALA A 41 -6.10 -36.21 -4.12
CA ALA A 41 -6.59 -37.37 -4.82
C ALA A 41 -8.03 -37.15 -5.29
N THR A 42 -8.19 -37.22 -6.61
CA THR A 42 -9.45 -37.37 -7.38
C THR A 42 -10.41 -36.17 -7.47
N PRO A 43 -10.06 -35.14 -8.26
CA PRO A 43 -11.03 -34.10 -8.67
C PRO A 43 -12.21 -34.64 -9.49
N LEU A 44 -12.11 -35.85 -10.05
CA LEU A 44 -13.18 -36.47 -10.84
C LEU A 44 -14.37 -36.97 -10.00
N LEU A 45 -14.16 -37.38 -8.75
CA LEU A 45 -15.23 -37.92 -7.89
C LEU A 45 -16.08 -36.82 -7.25
N ASP A 46 -15.49 -35.66 -6.94
CA ASP A 46 -16.20 -34.54 -6.32
C ASP A 46 -17.00 -33.70 -7.32
N LEU A 47 -16.58 -33.64 -8.59
CA LEU A 47 -17.34 -32.98 -9.67
C LEU A 47 -18.67 -33.69 -9.94
N ALA A 48 -18.72 -35.02 -9.82
CA ALA A 48 -19.97 -35.78 -9.96
C ALA A 48 -20.96 -35.50 -8.82
N ARG A 49 -20.46 -35.24 -7.60
CA ARG A 49 -21.26 -34.90 -6.41
C ARG A 49 -21.78 -33.46 -6.41
N LEU A 50 -20.96 -32.48 -6.81
CA LEU A 50 -21.40 -31.07 -6.86
C LEU A 50 -22.41 -30.78 -7.97
N ALA A 51 -22.39 -31.54 -9.05
CA ALA A 51 -23.35 -31.41 -10.15
C ALA A 51 -24.72 -32.10 -9.89
N GLY A 52 -24.97 -32.60 -8.66
CA GLY A 52 -26.26 -33.17 -8.28
C GLY A 52 -26.60 -34.47 -9.01
N TYR A 53 -25.60 -35.22 -9.48
CA TYR A 53 -25.82 -36.53 -10.10
C TYR A 53 -25.80 -37.63 -9.05
N ASP A 54 -26.93 -37.84 -8.37
CA ASP A 54 -27.27 -39.10 -7.68
C ASP A 54 -27.55 -40.22 -8.71
N SER A 55 -26.60 -40.46 -9.62
CA SER A 55 -26.88 -41.13 -10.90
C SER A 55 -26.26 -42.53 -11.06
N SER A 56 -25.65 -43.09 -10.02
CA SER A 56 -25.05 -44.42 -10.11
C SER A 56 -26.10 -45.53 -10.31
N ASN A 57 -27.33 -45.32 -9.81
CA ASN A 57 -28.36 -46.37 -9.84
C ASN A 57 -29.45 -46.15 -10.90
N LEU A 58 -29.74 -44.91 -11.33
CA LEU A 58 -30.72 -44.66 -12.40
C LEU A 58 -30.15 -44.89 -13.81
N ALA A 59 -28.90 -44.48 -14.06
CA ALA A 59 -28.30 -44.61 -15.39
C ALA A 59 -28.05 -46.09 -15.73
N ALA A 60 -27.54 -46.89 -14.78
CA ALA A 60 -27.32 -48.32 -15.00
C ALA A 60 -28.61 -49.07 -15.33
N GLY A 61 -29.74 -48.72 -14.69
CA GLY A 61 -31.05 -49.32 -14.97
C GLY A 61 -31.63 -48.92 -16.34
N GLU A 62 -31.48 -47.66 -16.74
CA GLU A 62 -31.96 -47.19 -18.05
C GLU A 62 -31.12 -47.73 -19.22
N PHE A 63 -29.79 -47.77 -19.09
CA PHE A 63 -28.91 -48.34 -20.12
C PHE A 63 -29.00 -49.87 -20.20
N ALA A 64 -29.20 -50.56 -19.07
CA ALA A 64 -29.49 -52.00 -19.06
C ALA A 64 -30.85 -52.31 -19.71
N GLY A 65 -31.88 -51.49 -19.46
CA GLY A 65 -33.17 -51.59 -20.14
C GLY A 65 -33.07 -51.34 -21.65
N LEU A 66 -32.20 -50.41 -22.07
CA LEU A 66 -31.89 -50.14 -23.47
C LEU A 66 -31.20 -51.31 -24.17
N ALA A 67 -30.20 -51.91 -23.51
CA ALA A 67 -29.51 -53.10 -24.01
C ALA A 67 -30.47 -54.30 -24.12
N GLU A 68 -31.37 -54.44 -23.15
CA GLU A 68 -32.38 -55.50 -23.13
C GLU A 68 -33.43 -55.32 -24.24
N ILE A 69 -33.92 -54.10 -24.47
CA ILE A 69 -34.84 -53.81 -25.60
C ILE A 69 -34.17 -54.11 -26.95
N ARG A 70 -32.88 -53.75 -27.12
CA ARG A 70 -32.11 -54.09 -28.34
C ARG A 70 -31.92 -55.59 -28.50
N ARG A 71 -31.65 -56.32 -27.42
CA ARG A 71 -31.51 -57.78 -27.41
C ARG A 71 -32.80 -58.46 -27.84
N VAL A 72 -33.93 -58.08 -27.24
CA VAL A 72 -35.25 -58.64 -27.57
C VAL A 72 -35.64 -58.36 -29.02
N LEU A 73 -35.36 -57.15 -29.53
CA LEU A 73 -35.56 -56.82 -30.95
C LEU A 73 -34.69 -57.67 -31.88
N ALA A 74 -33.41 -57.88 -31.54
CA ALA A 74 -32.51 -58.71 -32.33
C ALA A 74 -32.95 -60.18 -32.34
N GLU A 75 -33.37 -60.71 -31.19
CA GLU A 75 -33.91 -62.08 -31.08
C GLU A 75 -35.22 -62.25 -31.84
N HIS A 76 -36.10 -61.23 -31.83
CA HIS A 76 -37.31 -61.24 -32.63
C HIS A 76 -37.01 -61.23 -34.14
N GLU A 77 -36.10 -60.38 -34.59
CA GLU A 77 -35.69 -60.32 -36.00
C GLU A 77 -35.05 -61.63 -36.47
N GLU A 78 -34.23 -62.26 -35.62
CA GLU A 78 -33.63 -63.56 -35.92
C GLU A 78 -34.68 -64.68 -35.94
N SER A 79 -35.61 -64.69 -34.98
CA SER A 79 -36.74 -65.61 -34.94
C SER A 79 -37.65 -65.45 -36.17
N GLN A 80 -37.83 -64.23 -36.66
CA GLN A 80 -38.59 -63.94 -37.87
C GLN A 80 -37.88 -64.49 -39.11
N LYS A 81 -36.58 -64.23 -39.26
CA LYS A 81 -35.76 -64.79 -40.36
C LYS A 81 -35.78 -66.31 -40.39
N GLN A 82 -35.70 -66.96 -39.22
CA GLN A 82 -35.76 -68.42 -39.11
C GLN A 82 -37.12 -68.97 -39.57
N ARG A 83 -38.23 -68.30 -39.24
CA ARG A 83 -39.55 -68.67 -39.75
C ARG A 83 -39.68 -68.43 -41.24
N ASP A 84 -39.21 -67.30 -41.75
CA ASP A 84 -39.22 -67.00 -43.19
C ASP A 84 -38.39 -68.02 -43.98
N ALA A 85 -37.24 -68.46 -43.45
CA ALA A 85 -36.42 -69.52 -44.02
C ALA A 85 -37.11 -70.90 -43.95
N ALA A 86 -37.80 -71.21 -42.86
CA ALA A 86 -38.58 -72.45 -42.72
C ALA A 86 -39.77 -72.47 -43.70
N LEU A 87 -40.49 -71.35 -43.83
CA LEU A 87 -41.55 -71.16 -44.81
C LEU A 87 -41.02 -71.30 -46.25
N ALA A 88 -39.89 -70.66 -46.58
CA ALA A 88 -39.27 -70.78 -47.89
C ALA A 88 -38.85 -72.23 -48.18
N SER A 89 -38.35 -72.95 -47.17
CA SER A 89 -37.97 -74.37 -47.27
C SER A 89 -39.19 -75.27 -47.47
N LEU A 90 -40.31 -75.03 -46.75
CA LEU A 90 -41.57 -75.75 -46.94
C LEU A 90 -42.18 -75.49 -48.33
N VAL A 91 -42.16 -74.24 -48.79
CA VAL A 91 -42.60 -73.87 -50.15
C VAL A 91 -41.72 -74.53 -51.20
N SER A 92 -40.39 -74.54 -51.00
CA SER A 92 -39.46 -75.22 -51.90
C SER A 92 -39.67 -76.73 -51.92
N LEU A 93 -39.96 -77.35 -50.77
CA LEU A 93 -40.31 -78.76 -50.66
C LEU A 93 -41.60 -79.05 -51.44
N LEU A 94 -42.65 -78.28 -51.19
CA LEU A 94 -43.94 -78.37 -51.91
C LEU A 94 -43.80 -78.23 -53.44
N LEU A 95 -42.91 -77.37 -53.92
CA LEU A 95 -42.65 -77.17 -55.33
C LEU A 95 -41.81 -78.30 -55.97
N THR A 96 -41.13 -79.13 -55.18
CA THR A 96 -40.16 -80.14 -55.67
C THR A 96 -40.50 -81.59 -55.29
N SER A 97 -41.36 -81.86 -54.31
CA SER A 97 -41.69 -83.21 -53.83
C SER A 97 -42.99 -83.77 -54.40
N ALA A 98 -42.94 -85.01 -54.92
CA ALA A 98 -44.07 -85.74 -55.52
C ALA A 98 -45.07 -86.41 -54.54
N PRO A 99 -44.86 -86.47 -53.21
CA PRO A 99 -45.96 -86.65 -52.27
C PRO A 99 -46.28 -85.32 -51.57
N LEU A 100 -47.55 -84.90 -51.64
CA LEU A 100 -48.08 -83.79 -50.86
C LEU A 100 -47.98 -84.07 -49.35
N PRO A 101 -47.99 -83.04 -48.48
CA PRO A 101 -47.86 -83.18 -47.03
C PRO A 101 -48.88 -84.14 -46.41
N ASP A 102 -48.50 -84.79 -45.30
CA ASP A 102 -49.30 -85.82 -44.61
C ASP A 102 -50.56 -85.26 -43.91
N ASP A 103 -50.63 -83.95 -43.70
CA ASP A 103 -51.83 -83.30 -43.14
C ASP A 103 -52.94 -83.17 -44.19
N ALA A 104 -54.03 -83.91 -43.97
CA ALA A 104 -55.16 -84.00 -44.90
C ALA A 104 -55.86 -82.65 -45.14
N SER A 105 -55.94 -81.79 -44.13
CA SER A 105 -56.50 -80.44 -44.20
C SER A 105 -55.67 -79.50 -45.09
N LEU A 106 -54.34 -79.55 -44.91
CA LEU A 106 -53.39 -78.77 -45.70
C LEU A 106 -53.37 -79.25 -47.16
N ARG A 107 -53.45 -80.56 -47.38
CA ARG A 107 -53.61 -81.19 -48.71
C ARG A 107 -54.82 -80.64 -49.45
N GLN A 108 -55.97 -80.59 -48.78
CA GLN A 108 -57.23 -80.13 -49.37
C GLN A 108 -57.15 -78.63 -49.73
N SER A 109 -56.52 -77.82 -48.87
CA SER A 109 -56.38 -76.37 -49.09
C SER A 109 -55.37 -76.03 -50.18
N ILE A 110 -54.31 -76.83 -50.35
CA ILE A 110 -53.31 -76.66 -51.43
C ILE A 110 -53.87 -77.13 -52.78
N LEU A 111 -54.64 -78.22 -52.80
CA LEU A 111 -55.26 -78.73 -54.04
C LEU A 111 -56.42 -77.86 -54.55
N GLY A 112 -57.07 -77.10 -53.66
CA GLY A 112 -58.12 -76.14 -54.01
C GLY A 112 -57.61 -74.73 -54.37
N ALA A 113 -56.30 -74.50 -54.27
CA ALA A 113 -55.68 -73.21 -54.55
C ALA A 113 -55.44 -73.02 -56.07
N ASN A 114 -56.00 -71.95 -56.64
CA ASN A 114 -55.90 -71.68 -58.08
C ASN A 114 -54.72 -70.78 -58.46
N SER A 115 -53.96 -70.31 -57.46
CA SER A 115 -52.78 -69.49 -57.65
C SER A 115 -51.67 -69.80 -56.64
N LEU A 116 -50.44 -69.44 -56.99
CA LEU A 116 -49.28 -69.56 -56.09
C LEU A 116 -49.47 -68.70 -54.81
N ALA A 117 -50.25 -67.62 -54.91
CA ALA A 117 -50.64 -66.81 -53.75
C ALA A 117 -51.58 -67.57 -52.80
N ASP A 118 -52.52 -68.35 -53.33
CA ASP A 118 -53.46 -69.15 -52.52
C ASP A 118 -52.75 -70.31 -51.80
N ILE A 119 -51.74 -70.93 -52.45
CA ILE A 119 -50.87 -71.94 -51.83
C ILE A 119 -50.06 -71.33 -50.68
N LEU A 120 -49.50 -70.12 -50.88
CA LEU A 120 -48.77 -69.40 -49.82
C LEU A 120 -49.66 -69.03 -48.65
N VAL A 121 -50.94 -68.72 -48.87
CA VAL A 121 -51.92 -68.45 -47.80
C VAL A 121 -52.24 -69.72 -47.01
N ALA A 122 -52.44 -70.85 -47.69
CA ALA A 122 -52.70 -72.14 -47.03
C ALA A 122 -51.51 -72.60 -46.16
N VAL A 123 -50.27 -72.45 -46.65
CA VAL A 123 -49.05 -72.79 -45.89
C VAL A 123 -48.83 -71.82 -44.71
N ARG A 124 -49.21 -70.54 -44.87
CA ARG A 124 -49.17 -69.55 -43.79
C ARG A 124 -50.21 -69.79 -42.70
N GLN A 125 -51.30 -70.49 -42.97
CA GLN A 125 -52.35 -70.79 -41.99
C GLN A 125 -51.95 -71.95 -41.05
N ASP A 126 -51.05 -72.83 -41.49
CA ASP A 126 -50.54 -73.96 -40.71
C ASP A 126 -49.34 -73.58 -39.82
N VAL A 127 -48.61 -72.54 -40.24
CA VAL A 127 -47.72 -71.81 -39.33
C VAL A 127 -48.59 -70.93 -38.43
N ALA A 128 -48.69 -71.31 -37.16
CA ALA A 128 -49.54 -70.67 -36.15
C ALA A 128 -49.69 -69.14 -36.34
N PRO A 129 -50.92 -68.59 -36.31
CA PRO A 129 -51.14 -67.16 -36.47
C PRO A 129 -50.38 -66.41 -35.38
N LEU A 130 -49.63 -65.39 -35.80
CA LEU A 130 -48.90 -64.50 -34.90
C LEU A 130 -49.89 -63.96 -33.86
N PRO A 131 -49.64 -64.08 -32.54
CA PRO A 131 -50.19 -63.11 -31.60
C PRO A 131 -49.73 -61.71 -32.03
N ASP A 132 -50.32 -60.64 -31.49
CA ASP A 132 -50.16 -59.24 -31.94
C ASP A 132 -48.74 -58.63 -31.73
N THR A 133 -47.69 -59.43 -31.92
CA THR A 133 -46.27 -59.14 -31.74
C THR A 133 -45.78 -58.04 -32.66
N ALA A 134 -46.46 -57.78 -33.78
CA ALA A 134 -46.12 -56.66 -34.66
C ALA A 134 -46.38 -55.31 -33.97
N SER A 135 -47.47 -55.20 -33.20
CA SER A 135 -47.78 -54.01 -32.40
C SER A 135 -46.79 -53.86 -31.24
N GLU A 136 -46.50 -54.95 -30.53
CA GLU A 136 -45.53 -54.93 -29.41
C GLU A 136 -44.11 -54.58 -29.88
N VAL A 137 -43.68 -55.09 -31.03
CA VAL A 137 -42.38 -54.77 -31.64
C VAL A 137 -42.34 -53.33 -32.13
N ALA A 138 -43.44 -52.80 -32.69
CA ALA A 138 -43.54 -51.39 -33.03
C ALA A 138 -43.43 -50.50 -31.78
N ASP A 139 -44.08 -50.87 -30.69
CA ASP A 139 -43.99 -50.19 -29.38
C ASP A 139 -42.58 -50.26 -28.78
N LEU A 140 -41.90 -51.41 -28.89
CA LEU A 140 -40.51 -51.54 -28.46
C LEU A 140 -39.56 -50.67 -29.30
N ARG A 141 -39.78 -50.58 -30.61
CA ARG A 141 -39.00 -49.69 -31.51
C ARG A 141 -39.22 -48.22 -31.17
N THR A 142 -40.45 -47.80 -30.87
CA THR A 142 -40.71 -46.41 -30.48
C THR A 142 -40.10 -46.07 -29.11
N LYS A 143 -40.19 -46.98 -28.13
CA LYS A 143 -39.54 -46.86 -26.83
C LYS A 143 -38.01 -46.81 -26.97
N LEU A 144 -37.43 -47.67 -27.81
CA LEU A 144 -36.00 -47.66 -28.13
C LEU A 144 -35.59 -46.29 -28.69
N ALA A 145 -36.24 -45.83 -29.75
CA ALA A 145 -35.94 -44.54 -30.38
C ALA A 145 -36.09 -43.36 -29.39
N LYS A 146 -37.10 -43.40 -28.50
CA LYS A 146 -37.26 -42.39 -27.43
C LYS A 146 -36.09 -42.44 -26.45
N SER A 147 -35.71 -43.63 -25.98
CA SER A 147 -34.62 -43.81 -25.02
C SER A 147 -33.26 -43.40 -25.60
N GLU A 148 -33.00 -43.68 -26.88
CA GLU A 148 -31.77 -43.26 -27.56
C GLU A 148 -31.67 -41.74 -27.69
N ARG A 149 -32.77 -41.05 -28.02
CA ARG A 149 -32.80 -39.58 -28.02
C ARG A 149 -32.53 -39.00 -26.64
N VAL A 150 -33.08 -39.61 -25.58
CA VAL A 150 -32.82 -39.19 -24.19
C VAL A 150 -31.35 -39.41 -23.81
N ALA A 151 -30.78 -40.57 -24.17
CA ALA A 151 -29.38 -40.88 -23.93
C ALA A 151 -28.43 -39.92 -24.68
N ALA A 152 -28.71 -39.60 -25.94
CA ALA A 152 -27.94 -38.64 -26.72
C ALA A 152 -28.04 -37.22 -26.15
N ALA A 153 -29.24 -36.79 -25.75
CA ALA A 153 -29.43 -35.49 -25.09
C ALA A 153 -28.69 -35.43 -23.73
N ARG A 154 -28.66 -36.54 -23.00
CA ARG A 154 -27.92 -36.65 -21.74
C ARG A 154 -26.41 -36.57 -21.95
N LEU A 155 -25.87 -37.29 -22.94
CA LEU A 155 -24.45 -37.22 -23.31
C LEU A 155 -24.05 -35.77 -23.64
N LYS A 156 -24.84 -35.10 -24.48
CA LYS A 156 -24.59 -33.69 -24.85
C LYS A 156 -24.60 -32.74 -23.65
N ARG A 157 -25.50 -32.96 -22.68
CA ARG A 157 -25.49 -32.18 -21.42
C ARG A 157 -24.26 -32.47 -20.57
N MET A 158 -23.81 -33.73 -20.51
CA MET A 158 -22.58 -34.10 -19.81
C MET A 158 -21.36 -33.45 -20.47
N GLU A 159 -21.24 -33.49 -21.79
CA GLU A 159 -20.16 -32.83 -22.54
C GLU A 159 -20.15 -31.32 -22.28
N SER A 160 -21.32 -30.67 -22.31
CA SER A 160 -21.46 -29.25 -21.97
C SER A 160 -21.04 -28.95 -20.53
N ALA A 161 -21.43 -29.79 -19.58
CA ALA A 161 -21.06 -29.63 -18.16
C ALA A 161 -19.55 -29.82 -17.93
N ILE A 162 -18.92 -30.76 -18.66
CA ILE A 162 -17.46 -30.96 -18.63
C ILE A 162 -16.74 -29.72 -19.19
N ALA A 163 -17.21 -29.18 -20.31
CA ALA A 163 -16.64 -27.97 -20.91
C ALA A 163 -16.78 -26.75 -19.97
N GLU A 164 -17.95 -26.59 -19.34
CA GLU A 164 -18.19 -25.53 -18.36
C GLU A 164 -17.33 -25.71 -17.10
N SER A 165 -17.20 -26.94 -16.60
CA SER A 165 -16.30 -27.27 -15.49
C SER A 165 -14.85 -26.91 -15.82
N ALA A 166 -14.35 -27.27 -17.00
CA ALA A 166 -12.99 -26.89 -17.44
C ALA A 166 -12.82 -25.37 -17.52
N ASN A 167 -13.82 -24.64 -18.02
CA ASN A 167 -13.81 -23.18 -18.08
C ASN A 167 -13.80 -22.54 -16.68
N THR A 168 -14.64 -23.03 -15.76
CA THR A 168 -14.66 -22.54 -14.37
C THR A 168 -13.35 -22.83 -13.64
N GLN A 169 -12.74 -23.99 -13.87
CA GLN A 169 -11.42 -24.32 -13.34
C GLN A 169 -10.35 -23.36 -13.86
N HIS A 170 -10.32 -23.09 -15.16
CA HIS A 170 -9.40 -22.11 -15.74
C HIS A 170 -9.58 -20.69 -15.15
N ARG A 171 -10.83 -20.27 -14.92
CA ARG A 171 -11.14 -18.99 -14.26
C ARG A 171 -10.66 -18.98 -12.81
N LEU A 172 -10.82 -20.08 -12.07
CA LEU A 172 -10.31 -20.23 -10.71
C LEU A 172 -8.78 -20.17 -10.68
N ASP A 173 -8.10 -20.85 -11.59
CA ASP A 173 -6.63 -20.83 -11.70
C ASP A 173 -6.10 -19.43 -12.08
N THR A 174 -6.89 -18.65 -12.81
CA THR A 174 -6.55 -17.26 -13.13
C THR A 174 -6.76 -16.35 -11.92
N ALA A 175 -7.91 -16.45 -11.24
CA ALA A 175 -8.20 -15.68 -10.03
C ALA A 175 -7.22 -15.98 -8.88
N THR A 176 -6.82 -17.24 -8.70
CA THR A 176 -5.81 -17.63 -7.71
C THR A 176 -4.43 -17.02 -8.01
N ARG A 177 -4.02 -16.98 -9.29
CA ARG A 177 -2.79 -16.28 -9.71
C ARG A 177 -2.88 -14.77 -9.47
N GLU A 178 -4.00 -14.14 -9.77
CA GLU A 178 -4.19 -12.70 -9.52
C GLU A 178 -4.19 -12.36 -8.03
N THR A 179 -4.89 -13.13 -7.20
CA THR A 179 -4.88 -12.94 -5.74
C THR A 179 -3.47 -13.14 -5.16
N ALA A 180 -2.68 -14.07 -5.69
CA ALA A 180 -1.27 -14.22 -5.32
C ALA A 180 -0.43 -12.98 -5.69
N LYS A 181 -0.63 -12.40 -6.88
CA LYS A 181 0.02 -11.15 -7.29
C LYS A 181 -0.34 -9.99 -6.36
N TRP A 182 -1.63 -9.83 -6.04
CA TRP A 182 -2.10 -8.79 -5.13
C TRP A 182 -1.57 -8.97 -3.71
N ARG A 183 -1.50 -10.21 -3.20
CA ARG A 183 -0.87 -10.50 -1.90
C ARG A 183 0.62 -10.14 -1.90
N ALA A 184 1.36 -10.48 -2.96
CA ALA A 184 2.77 -10.11 -3.07
C ALA A 184 2.97 -8.59 -3.15
N ALA A 185 2.12 -7.87 -3.88
CA ALA A 185 2.15 -6.41 -3.94
C ALA A 185 1.81 -5.76 -2.57
N SER A 186 0.82 -6.30 -1.87
CA SER A 186 0.46 -5.85 -0.52
C SER A 186 1.59 -6.07 0.49
N LEU A 187 2.31 -7.19 0.40
CA LEU A 187 3.46 -7.44 1.27
C LEU A 187 4.58 -6.43 1.01
N ARG A 188 4.96 -6.22 -0.26
CA ARG A 188 5.99 -5.24 -0.64
C ARG A 188 5.67 -3.82 -0.20
N THR A 189 4.41 -3.41 -0.32
CA THR A 189 3.98 -2.07 0.14
C THR A 189 4.04 -1.95 1.66
N THR A 190 3.72 -3.01 2.39
CA THR A 190 3.84 -3.06 3.85
C THR A 190 5.32 -2.95 4.28
N GLU A 191 6.21 -3.71 3.65
CA GLU A 191 7.66 -3.65 3.89
C GLU A 191 8.23 -2.26 3.59
N LEU A 192 7.77 -1.62 2.50
CA LEU A 192 8.18 -0.26 2.15
C LEU A 192 7.73 0.75 3.21
N VAL A 193 6.47 0.68 3.66
CA VAL A 193 5.95 1.54 4.74
C VAL A 193 6.75 1.34 6.03
N GLU A 194 7.08 0.10 6.38
CA GLU A 194 7.90 -0.19 7.55
C GLU A 194 9.32 0.41 7.43
N SER A 195 9.95 0.29 6.27
CA SER A 195 11.26 0.89 5.99
C SER A 195 11.24 2.43 6.05
N PHE A 196 10.18 3.05 5.54
CA PHE A 196 9.97 4.50 5.65
C PHE A 196 9.79 4.93 7.10
N ASN A 197 8.95 4.22 7.87
CA ASN A 197 8.75 4.52 9.28
C ASN A 197 10.07 4.44 10.07
N LYS A 198 10.90 3.43 9.81
CA LYS A 198 12.23 3.31 10.41
C LYS A 198 13.11 4.51 10.06
N THR A 199 13.13 4.93 8.79
CA THR A 199 13.92 6.08 8.32
C THR A 199 13.44 7.38 8.96
N ILE A 200 12.12 7.59 9.06
CA ILE A 200 11.53 8.75 9.73
C ILE A 200 11.94 8.81 11.20
N LEU A 201 11.91 7.68 11.91
CA LEU A 201 12.33 7.63 13.32
C LEU A 201 13.83 7.95 13.46
N GLN A 202 14.68 7.45 12.57
CA GLN A 202 16.11 7.77 12.55
C GLN A 202 16.36 9.26 12.28
N LEU A 203 15.70 9.83 11.26
CA LEU A 203 15.82 11.26 10.94
C LEU A 203 15.32 12.14 12.07
N LYS A 204 14.21 11.76 12.73
CA LYS A 204 13.70 12.48 13.90
C LYS A 204 14.68 12.45 15.07
N ALA A 205 15.32 11.30 15.32
CA ALA A 205 16.34 11.19 16.36
C ALA A 205 17.58 12.05 16.02
N GLN A 206 18.05 12.00 14.78
CA GLN A 206 19.19 12.79 14.31
C GLN A 206 18.90 14.30 14.42
N ALA A 207 17.76 14.76 13.92
CA ALA A 207 17.37 16.17 14.00
C ALA A 207 17.28 16.68 15.44
N LYS A 208 16.88 15.83 16.39
CA LYS A 208 16.86 16.17 17.82
C LYS A 208 18.28 16.38 18.35
N VAL A 209 19.23 15.52 17.99
CA VAL A 209 20.64 15.65 18.39
C VAL A 209 21.26 16.90 17.78
N ASP A 210 21.04 17.14 16.48
CA ASP A 210 21.57 18.31 15.78
C ASP A 210 21.02 19.62 16.39
N LEU A 211 19.72 19.66 16.71
CA LEU A 211 19.10 20.80 17.37
C LEU A 211 19.71 21.06 18.76
N GLN A 212 19.98 19.99 19.53
CA GLN A 212 20.62 20.11 20.84
C GLN A 212 22.04 20.68 20.70
N LEU A 213 22.83 20.16 19.76
CA LEU A 213 24.18 20.64 19.49
C LEU A 213 24.20 22.12 19.10
N GLU A 214 23.30 22.54 18.20
CA GLU A 214 23.20 23.95 17.82
C GLU A 214 22.71 24.83 18.97
N SER A 215 21.82 24.34 19.83
CA SER A 215 21.41 25.06 21.04
C SER A 215 22.57 25.27 22.03
N GLU A 216 23.45 24.28 22.18
CA GLU A 216 24.63 24.40 23.04
C GLU A 216 25.67 25.37 22.45
N ARG A 217 25.88 25.32 21.12
CA ARG A 217 26.77 26.23 20.39
C ARG A 217 26.31 27.68 20.50
N THR A 218 25.02 27.93 20.29
CA THR A 218 24.43 29.27 20.40
C THR A 218 24.55 29.81 21.83
N GLN A 219 24.24 29.00 22.85
CA GLN A 219 24.46 29.38 24.24
C GLN A 219 25.93 29.68 24.57
N ALA A 220 26.88 28.90 24.04
CA ALA A 220 28.30 29.15 24.24
C ALA A 220 28.75 30.48 23.60
N ALA A 221 28.27 30.77 22.39
CA ALA A 221 28.51 32.04 21.72
C ALA A 221 27.91 33.23 22.49
N GLU A 222 26.69 33.09 23.01
CA GLU A 222 26.04 34.11 23.85
C GLU A 222 26.85 34.43 25.12
N ARG A 223 27.33 33.40 25.83
CA ARG A 223 28.21 33.59 27.00
C ARG A 223 29.49 34.34 26.64
N THR A 224 30.06 34.04 25.47
CA THR A 224 31.26 34.71 24.97
C THR A 224 30.99 36.20 24.68
N ILE A 225 29.88 36.50 24.01
CA ILE A 225 29.46 37.89 23.72
C ILE A 225 29.21 38.66 25.02
N GLN A 226 28.56 38.05 26.01
CA GLN A 226 28.34 38.66 27.32
C GLN A 226 29.67 38.99 28.02
N GLY A 227 30.65 38.09 27.96
CA GLY A 227 32.00 38.33 28.48
C GLY A 227 32.68 39.51 27.79
N LEU A 228 32.67 39.54 26.45
CA LEU A 228 33.26 40.64 25.69
C LEU A 228 32.58 41.98 25.95
N ASN A 229 31.26 42.01 26.12
CA ASN A 229 30.52 43.23 26.47
C ASN A 229 30.89 43.74 27.87
N ALA A 230 31.11 42.84 28.83
CA ALA A 230 31.57 43.22 30.17
C ALA A 230 32.99 43.81 30.13
N GLU A 231 33.90 43.23 29.34
CA GLU A 231 35.23 43.80 29.12
C GLU A 231 35.17 45.17 28.43
N LEU A 232 34.30 45.33 27.43
CA LEU A 232 34.11 46.61 26.74
C LEU A 232 33.63 47.69 27.72
N ALA A 233 32.63 47.39 28.55
CA ALA A 233 32.13 48.32 29.57
C ALA A 233 33.21 48.73 30.58
N ALA A 234 34.07 47.79 31.01
CA ALA A 234 35.20 48.10 31.89
C ALA A 234 36.24 49.02 31.21
N ARG A 235 36.50 48.80 29.91
CA ARG A 235 37.38 49.67 29.12
C ARG A 235 36.79 51.07 28.92
N GLU A 236 35.50 51.16 28.63
CA GLU A 236 34.78 52.45 28.53
C GLU A 236 34.90 53.25 29.84
N GLN A 237 34.68 52.61 30.98
CA GLN A 237 34.86 53.25 32.29
C GLN A 237 36.30 53.74 32.51
N THR A 238 37.30 52.97 32.06
CA THR A 238 38.71 53.34 32.14
C THR A 238 39.01 54.55 31.25
N ILE A 239 38.49 54.56 30.03
CA ILE A 239 38.62 55.69 29.10
C ILE A 239 38.00 56.95 29.71
N ASP A 240 36.82 56.86 30.31
CA ASP A 240 36.17 57.98 30.98
C ASP A 240 37.00 58.50 32.16
N GLN A 241 37.62 57.60 32.93
CA GLN A 241 38.51 57.97 34.03
C GLN A 241 39.76 58.70 33.53
N LEU A 242 40.45 58.14 32.53
CA LEU A 242 41.62 58.77 31.92
C LEU A 242 41.26 60.11 31.28
N GLY A 243 40.08 60.22 30.66
CA GLY A 243 39.55 61.46 30.11
C GLY A 243 39.41 62.56 31.17
N ARG A 244 38.87 62.24 32.36
CA ARG A 244 38.81 63.19 33.48
C ARG A 244 40.20 63.63 33.95
N GLN A 245 41.12 62.68 34.13
CA GLN A 245 42.50 62.98 34.53
C GLN A 245 43.21 63.90 33.52
N LEU A 246 43.00 63.68 32.22
CA LEU A 246 43.58 64.53 31.17
C LEU A 246 43.02 65.96 31.23
N VAL A 247 41.72 66.12 31.46
CA VAL A 247 41.10 67.45 31.62
C VAL A 247 41.68 68.19 32.83
N GLU A 248 41.82 67.51 33.97
CA GLU A 248 42.44 68.06 35.17
C GLU A 248 43.90 68.47 34.94
N ALA A 249 44.69 67.59 34.29
CA ALA A 249 46.08 67.88 33.94
C ALA A 249 46.20 69.09 33.00
N ASN A 250 45.32 69.21 31.99
CA ASN A 250 45.31 70.33 31.07
C ASN A 250 44.89 71.65 31.75
N ALA A 251 43.97 71.60 32.70
CA ALA A 251 43.61 72.75 33.53
C ALA A 251 44.81 73.22 34.37
N ALA A 252 45.52 72.29 35.03
CA ALA A 252 46.71 72.60 35.80
C ALA A 252 47.82 73.20 34.92
N GLN A 253 48.06 72.65 33.72
CA GLN A 253 49.02 73.18 32.77
C GLN A 253 48.67 74.59 32.29
N THR A 254 47.38 74.88 32.08
CA THR A 254 46.90 76.22 31.72
C THR A 254 47.20 77.23 32.82
N VAL A 255 46.96 76.87 34.09
CA VAL A 255 47.29 77.72 35.25
C VAL A 255 48.80 77.98 35.30
N LEU A 256 49.63 76.93 35.19
CA LEU A 256 51.08 77.05 35.18
C LEU A 256 51.59 77.96 34.06
N ARG A 257 51.02 77.83 32.85
CA ARG A 257 51.34 78.70 31.71
C ARG A 257 50.98 80.17 32.00
N GLY A 258 49.82 80.41 32.61
CA GLY A 258 49.41 81.74 33.04
C GLY A 258 50.37 82.35 34.06
N VAL A 259 50.76 81.58 35.08
CA VAL A 259 51.73 81.98 36.11
C VAL A 259 53.10 82.29 35.48
N ALA A 260 53.62 81.41 34.62
CA ALA A 260 54.89 81.62 33.93
C ALA A 260 54.87 82.88 33.04
N THR A 261 53.77 83.12 32.32
CA THR A 261 53.61 84.32 31.48
C THR A 261 53.58 85.59 32.33
N LYS A 262 52.88 85.57 33.47
CA LYS A 262 52.86 86.70 34.41
C LYS A 262 54.26 87.00 34.93
N TYR A 263 54.98 85.99 35.41
CA TYR A 263 56.36 86.17 35.85
C TYR A 263 57.21 86.76 34.74
N PHE A 264 57.19 86.20 33.53
CA PHE A 264 57.97 86.74 32.42
C PHE A 264 57.69 88.23 32.16
N ARG A 265 56.41 88.64 32.24
CA ARG A 265 56.01 90.05 32.15
C ARG A 265 56.56 90.89 33.30
N ASP A 266 56.38 90.45 34.54
CA ASP A 266 56.87 91.16 35.74
C ASP A 266 58.41 91.38 35.65
N ALA A 267 59.16 90.39 35.14
CA ALA A 267 60.59 90.52 34.87
C ALA A 267 60.91 91.54 33.76
N GLN A 268 60.16 91.53 32.66
CA GLN A 268 60.31 92.51 31.59
C GLN A 268 60.03 93.93 32.10
N GLU A 269 58.94 94.14 32.83
CA GLU A 269 58.58 95.43 33.45
C GLU A 269 59.67 95.91 34.42
N ALA A 270 60.17 95.02 35.28
CA ALA A 270 61.28 95.32 36.19
C ALA A 270 62.56 95.72 35.44
N ALA A 271 62.89 95.04 34.35
CA ALA A 271 64.05 95.38 33.52
C ALA A 271 63.91 96.74 32.84
N VAL A 272 62.72 97.07 32.30
CA VAL A 272 62.43 98.38 31.70
C VAL A 272 62.53 99.51 32.74
N LEU A 273 62.00 99.31 33.94
CA LEU A 273 62.12 100.27 35.04
C LEU A 273 63.58 100.48 35.48
N ALA A 274 64.41 99.42 35.47
CA ALA A 274 65.84 99.54 35.73
C ALA A 274 66.60 100.36 34.68
N CYS A 275 66.19 100.27 33.40
CA CYS A 275 66.82 101.04 32.32
C CYS A 275 66.41 102.52 32.32
N SER A 276 65.31 102.88 32.99
CA SER A 276 64.75 104.26 33.00
C SER A 276 64.86 104.99 34.34
N GLY A 277 65.17 104.29 35.44
CA GLY A 277 65.36 104.88 36.77
C GLY A 277 66.82 104.88 37.25
N GLY A 278 67.13 105.66 38.30
CA GLY A 278 68.46 105.71 38.93
C GLY A 278 68.82 104.46 39.74
N ASP A 279 69.96 104.47 40.44
CA ASP A 279 70.56 103.29 41.10
C ASP A 279 69.62 102.47 42.01
N TYR A 280 68.66 103.14 42.65
CA TYR A 280 67.63 102.47 43.47
C TYR A 280 66.69 101.58 42.64
N ALA A 281 66.28 102.03 41.45
CA ALA A 281 65.42 101.26 40.54
C ALA A 281 66.16 100.03 40.01
N LEU A 282 67.45 100.17 39.69
CA LEU A 282 68.31 99.07 39.27
C LEU A 282 68.45 98.00 40.37
N ALA A 283 68.68 98.41 41.63
CA ALA A 283 68.78 97.48 42.75
C ALA A 283 67.47 96.73 43.03
N ASN A 284 66.33 97.42 42.91
CA ASN A 284 65.01 96.81 43.10
C ASN A 284 64.66 95.81 41.98
N ALA A 285 64.97 96.16 40.73
CA ALA A 285 64.78 95.28 39.59
C ALA A 285 65.64 94.01 39.68
N LYS A 286 66.93 94.15 40.05
CA LYS A 286 67.82 92.99 40.30
C LYS A 286 67.22 92.03 41.33
N ARG A 287 66.72 92.55 42.46
CA ARG A 287 66.06 91.70 43.48
C ARG A 287 64.80 91.01 42.94
N THR A 288 64.00 91.71 42.15
CA THR A 288 62.76 91.17 41.59
C THR A 288 63.05 90.06 40.59
N ILE A 289 64.02 90.26 39.70
CA ILE A 289 64.48 89.25 38.73
C ILE A 289 65.10 88.05 39.44
N SER A 290 65.95 88.25 40.46
CA SER A 290 66.54 87.14 41.23
C SER A 290 65.49 86.31 41.96
N ARG A 291 64.52 86.95 42.63
CA ARG A 291 63.40 86.25 43.30
C ARG A 291 62.54 85.48 42.31
N GLN A 292 62.37 86.02 41.11
CA GLN A 292 61.62 85.34 40.08
C GLN A 292 62.37 84.14 39.50
N ALA A 293 63.69 84.25 39.29
CA ALA A 293 64.51 83.12 38.85
C ALA A 293 64.44 81.93 39.82
N GLU A 294 64.45 82.19 41.12
CA GLU A 294 64.30 81.18 42.17
C GLU A 294 62.91 80.53 42.15
N ARG A 295 61.84 81.32 41.97
CA ARG A 295 60.46 80.80 41.86
C ARG A 295 60.22 80.03 40.57
N SER A 296 60.82 80.44 39.46
CA SER A 296 60.76 79.71 38.20
C SER A 296 61.45 78.36 38.29
N LEU A 297 62.57 78.27 39.00
CA LEU A 297 63.26 77.01 39.26
C LEU A 297 62.39 76.04 40.08
N HIS A 298 61.77 76.53 41.16
CA HIS A 298 60.85 75.71 41.96
C HIS A 298 59.59 75.26 41.20
N LEU A 299 59.05 76.09 40.30
CA LEU A 299 57.93 75.68 39.45
C LEU A 299 58.32 74.57 38.48
N LEU A 300 59.52 74.64 37.90
CA LEU A 300 60.06 73.59 37.03
C LEU A 300 60.20 72.26 37.77
N GLU A 301 60.76 72.28 38.99
CA GLU A 301 60.87 71.08 39.83
C GLU A 301 59.51 70.44 40.14
N LEU A 302 58.52 71.25 40.51
CA LEU A 302 57.16 70.77 40.80
C LEU A 302 56.48 70.19 39.54
N THR A 303 56.69 70.79 38.37
CA THR A 303 56.15 70.23 37.11
C THR A 303 56.81 68.92 36.71
N CYS A 304 58.12 68.79 36.89
CA CYS A 304 58.84 67.54 36.60
C CYS A 304 58.40 66.41 37.55
N LEU A 305 58.22 66.72 38.84
CA LEU A 305 57.75 65.74 39.83
C LEU A 305 56.30 65.31 39.56
N GLY A 306 55.42 66.24 39.16
CA GLY A 306 54.04 65.95 38.78
C GLY A 306 53.92 65.06 37.54
N TRP A 307 54.77 65.27 36.53
CA TRP A 307 54.82 64.41 35.33
C TRP A 307 55.31 62.99 35.64
N ILE A 308 56.32 62.84 36.51
CA ILE A 308 56.86 61.52 36.88
C ILE A 308 55.82 60.70 37.65
N HIS A 309 55.01 61.32 38.51
CA HIS A 309 53.91 60.63 39.19
C HIS A 309 52.73 60.32 38.26
N GLY A 310 52.46 61.17 37.25
CA GLY A 310 51.38 60.94 36.28
C GLY A 310 51.66 59.86 35.23
N ILE A 311 52.91 59.39 35.09
CA ILE A 311 53.29 58.30 34.16
C ILE A 311 53.23 56.92 34.82
N PHE A 312 53.19 56.85 36.16
CA PHE A 312 53.27 55.60 36.93
C PHE A 312 51.96 55.14 37.60
N ILE A 313 50.82 55.74 37.22
CA ILE A 313 49.46 55.29 37.56
C ILE A 313 48.71 54.99 36.26
#